data_AF-A0A7R9XMP4-F1
#
_entry.id   AF-A0A7R9XMP4-F1
#
_cell.length_a   1.000
_cell.length_b   1.000
_cell.length_c   1.000
_cell.angle_alpha   90.00
_cell.angle_beta   90.00
_cell.angle_gamma   90.00
#
_symmetry.space_group_name_H-M   'P 1'
#
loop_
_entity.id
_entity.type
_entity.pdbx_description
1 polymer ?
#
loop_
_entity_poly.entity_id
_entity_poly.type
_entity_poly.pdbx_seq_one_letter_code
_entity_poly.pdbx_strand_id
1 'polypeptide(L)'
;KKFNLMLETKVTAVEAKEDGIYVTMEGKKAPAEPQRYDAVLVAIGRVPNGKNLDAGKAGVEVDDRGFIRVDKQLRTNVPHIFAIGDIVGQPML
;
A
#
# COMPACT_ATOMS: atom_id res chain seq x y z
N LYS A 1 1.61 -28.51 2.92
CA LYS A 1 2.60 -27.60 2.28
C LYS A 1 3.18 -26.71 3.38
N LYS A 2 4.51 -26.58 3.48
CA LYS A 2 5.17 -25.74 4.50
C LYS A 2 5.59 -24.44 3.84
N PHE A 3 5.09 -23.30 4.32
CA PHE A 3 5.54 -21.99 3.87
C PHE A 3 6.89 -21.67 4.51
N ASN A 4 7.79 -21.03 3.76
CA ASN A 4 8.97 -20.42 4.33
C ASN A 4 8.62 -19.00 4.76
N LEU A 5 8.64 -18.73 6.06
CA LEU A 5 8.29 -17.43 6.63
C LEU A 5 9.56 -16.71 7.08
N MET A 6 9.96 -15.69 6.33
CA MET A 6 11.11 -14.84 6.64
C MET A 6 10.63 -13.54 7.30
N LEU A 7 10.40 -13.59 8.62
CA LEU A 7 10.06 -12.39 9.41
C LEU A 7 11.32 -11.55 9.68
N GLU A 8 11.13 -10.28 10.07
CA GLU A 8 12.23 -9.33 10.32
C GLU A 8 13.23 -9.24 9.13
N THR A 9 12.70 -9.36 7.91
CA THR A 9 13.47 -9.39 6.68
C THR A 9 13.01 -8.26 5.77
N LYS A 10 13.97 -7.44 5.32
CA LYS A 10 13.74 -6.33 4.41
C LYS A 10 14.06 -6.79 2.99
N VAL A 11 13.13 -6.61 2.07
CA VAL A 11 13.40 -6.74 0.63
C VAL A 11 14.11 -5.46 0.17
N THR A 12 15.28 -5.59 -0.45
CA THR A 12 16.10 -4.45 -0.90
C THR A 12 16.15 -4.30 -2.42
N ALA A 13 15.99 -5.38 -3.17
CA ALA A 13 15.87 -5.33 -4.62
C ALA A 13 14.93 -6.43 -5.14
N VAL A 14 14.25 -6.12 -6.25
CA VAL A 14 13.44 -7.06 -7.03
C VAL A 14 13.77 -6.84 -8.50
N GLU A 15 14.39 -7.82 -9.13
CA GLU A 15 14.92 -7.73 -10.49
C GLU A 15 14.34 -8.84 -11.37
N ALA A 16 13.62 -8.46 -12.43
CA ALA A 16 13.14 -9.41 -13.42
C ALA A 16 14.25 -9.73 -14.43
N LYS A 17 14.54 -11.02 -14.62
CA LYS A 17 15.47 -11.57 -15.62
C LYS A 17 14.74 -12.54 -16.54
N GLU A 18 15.40 -12.97 -17.61
CA GLU A 18 14.80 -13.88 -18.61
C GLU A 18 14.27 -15.19 -17.99
N ASP A 19 14.93 -15.68 -16.94
CA ASP A 19 14.62 -16.96 -16.30
C ASP A 19 13.85 -16.81 -14.97
N GLY A 20 13.46 -15.60 -14.54
CA GLY A 20 12.65 -15.41 -13.32
C GLY A 20 12.88 -14.08 -12.62
N ILE A 21 12.29 -13.94 -11.44
CA ILE A 21 12.39 -12.75 -10.59
C ILE A 21 13.37 -13.02 -9.45
N TYR A 22 14.45 -12.24 -9.40
CA TYR A 22 15.45 -12.31 -8.35
C TYR A 22 15.14 -11.30 -7.25
N VAL A 23 15.03 -11.76 -6.01
CA VAL A 23 14.73 -10.93 -4.84
C VAL A 23 15.91 -10.94 -3.89
N THR A 24 16.46 -9.75 -3.63
CA THR A 24 17.54 -9.53 -2.67
C THR A 24 16.92 -9.11 -1.33
N MET A 25 17.41 -9.71 -0.26
CA MET A 25 16.85 -9.56 1.08
C MET A 25 17.96 -9.32 2.11
N GLU A 26 17.66 -8.53 3.13
CA GLU A 26 18.53 -8.27 4.28
C GLU A 26 17.79 -8.63 5.57
N GLY A 27 18.48 -9.28 6.51
CA GLY A 27 17.90 -9.65 7.80
C GLY A 27 18.66 -10.81 8.45
N LYS A 28 18.39 -11.07 9.73
CA LYS A 28 19.09 -12.13 10.49
C LYS A 28 18.95 -13.53 9.89
N LYS A 29 17.88 -13.77 9.14
CA LYS A 29 17.55 -15.05 8.47
C LYS A 29 17.45 -14.92 6.96
N ALA A 30 17.85 -13.78 6.39
CA ALA A 30 17.82 -13.58 4.96
C ALA A 30 18.95 -14.38 4.29
N PRO A 31 18.70 -15.03 3.14
CA PRO A 31 19.76 -15.60 2.31
C PRO A 31 20.76 -14.52 1.89
N ALA A 32 22.05 -14.85 1.87
CA ALA A 32 23.10 -13.91 1.43
C ALA A 32 22.99 -13.60 -0.07
N GLU A 33 22.59 -14.59 -0.87
CA GLU A 33 22.43 -14.46 -2.31
C GLU A 33 20.97 -14.17 -2.71
N PRO A 34 20.74 -13.41 -3.78
CA PRO A 34 19.40 -13.18 -4.33
C PRO A 34 18.68 -14.50 -4.63
N GLN A 35 17.40 -14.58 -4.25
CA GLN A 35 16.58 -15.77 -4.46
C GLN A 35 15.75 -15.64 -5.73
N ARG A 36 15.79 -16.66 -6.60
CA ARG A 36 14.98 -16.73 -7.83
C ARG A 36 13.58 -17.27 -7.52
N TYR A 37 12.56 -16.59 -8.02
CA TYR A 37 11.15 -17.01 -7.98
C TYR A 37 10.55 -16.92 -9.39
N ASP A 38 9.61 -17.81 -9.72
CA ASP A 38 8.89 -17.73 -11.00
C ASP A 38 7.82 -16.60 -10.98
N ALA A 39 7.33 -16.24 -9.79
CA ALA A 39 6.37 -15.15 -9.59
C ALA A 39 6.52 -14.52 -8.20
N VAL A 40 6.22 -13.22 -8.09
CA VAL A 40 6.23 -12.46 -6.82
C VAL A 40 4.90 -11.74 -6.63
N LEU A 41 4.29 -11.91 -5.46
CA LEU A 41 3.09 -11.16 -5.04
C LEU A 41 3.51 -10.04 -4.08
N VAL A 42 3.30 -8.78 -4.48
CA VAL A 42 3.55 -7.62 -3.62
C VAL A 42 2.27 -7.28 -2.85
N ALA A 43 2.22 -7.67 -1.58
CA ALA A 43 1.06 -7.49 -0.70
C ALA A 43 1.42 -6.68 0.57
N ILE A 44 2.01 -5.48 0.37
CA ILE A 44 2.59 -4.66 1.46
C ILE A 44 1.66 -3.60 2.05
N GLY A 45 0.40 -3.53 1.59
CA GLY A 45 -0.59 -2.59 2.11
C GLY A 45 -1.49 -2.00 1.02
N ARG A 46 -2.31 -1.02 1.42
CA ARG A 46 -3.24 -0.26 0.56
C ARG A 46 -3.03 1.24 0.80
N VAL A 47 -3.25 2.04 -0.24
CA VAL A 47 -3.18 3.51 -0.19
C VAL A 47 -4.52 4.07 -0.68
N PRO A 48 -5.14 5.03 0.04
CA PRO A 48 -6.39 5.66 -0.40
C PRO A 48 -6.16 6.51 -1.66
N ASN A 49 -7.17 6.55 -2.54
CA ASN A 49 -7.07 7.21 -3.84
C ASN A 49 -7.43 8.71 -3.82
N GLY A 50 -7.52 9.39 -2.67
CA GLY A 50 -8.00 10.78 -2.59
C GLY A 50 -7.22 11.75 -3.49
N LYS A 51 -5.91 11.56 -3.63
CA LYS A 51 -5.05 12.40 -4.50
C LYS A 51 -5.28 12.19 -6.01
N ASN A 52 -6.00 11.13 -6.40
CA ASN A 52 -6.25 10.78 -7.80
C ASN A 52 -7.63 11.26 -8.31
N LEU A 53 -8.39 12.00 -7.49
CA LEU A 53 -9.77 12.38 -7.79
C LEU A 53 -9.93 13.85 -8.21
N ASP A 54 -8.86 14.63 -8.26
CA ASP A 54 -8.94 16.10 -8.37
C ASP A 54 -9.90 16.73 -7.34
N ALA A 55 -10.01 16.15 -6.14
CA ALA A 55 -11.00 16.50 -5.12
C ALA A 55 -10.96 18.01 -4.74
N GLY A 56 -9.78 18.62 -4.84
CA GLY A 56 -9.59 20.06 -4.64
C GLY A 56 -10.37 20.95 -5.63
N LYS A 57 -10.68 20.48 -6.85
CA LYS A 57 -11.56 21.21 -7.79
C LYS A 57 -12.99 21.34 -7.25
N ALA A 58 -13.41 20.43 -6.39
CA ALA A 58 -14.68 20.49 -5.66
C ALA A 58 -14.54 21.14 -4.27
N GLY A 59 -13.35 21.65 -3.92
CA GLY A 59 -13.05 22.23 -2.60
C GLY A 59 -12.80 21.20 -1.49
N VAL A 60 -12.76 19.90 -1.82
CA VAL A 60 -12.57 18.83 -0.83
C VAL A 60 -11.09 18.71 -0.46
N GLU A 61 -10.82 18.73 0.84
CA GLU A 61 -9.49 18.54 1.39
C GLU A 61 -9.06 17.06 1.39
N VAL A 62 -7.84 16.80 0.91
CA VAL A 62 -7.19 15.49 0.93
C VAL A 62 -5.89 15.64 1.70
N ASP A 63 -5.65 14.74 2.67
CA ASP A 63 -4.44 14.80 3.49
C ASP A 63 -3.18 14.27 2.77
N ASP A 64 -2.02 14.43 3.40
CA ASP A 64 -0.73 14.01 2.84
C ASP A 64 -0.63 12.50 2.59
N ARG A 65 -1.44 11.69 3.28
CA ARG A 65 -1.52 10.24 3.10
C ARG A 65 -2.58 9.82 2.08
N GLY A 66 -3.34 10.77 1.53
CA GLY A 66 -4.35 10.57 0.51
C GLY A 66 -5.76 10.29 1.03
N PHE A 67 -6.01 10.46 2.33
CA PHE A 67 -7.34 10.30 2.93
C PHE A 67 -8.17 11.58 2.81
N ILE A 68 -9.49 11.42 2.74
CA ILE A 68 -10.47 12.51 2.87
C ILE A 68 -10.99 12.48 4.30
N ARG A 69 -10.75 13.55 5.06
CA ARG A 69 -11.26 13.64 6.43
C ARG A 69 -12.76 13.85 6.42
N VAL A 70 -13.43 13.17 7.33
CA VAL A 70 -14.87 13.30 7.52
C VAL A 70 -15.25 13.46 8.98
N ASP A 71 -16.42 14.04 9.22
CA ASP A 71 -17.05 14.06 10.54
C ASP A 71 -17.77 12.72 10.87
N LYS A 72 -18.44 12.65 12.02
CA LYS A 72 -19.22 11.46 12.45
C LYS A 72 -20.40 11.15 11.53
N GLN A 73 -20.82 12.09 10.69
CA GLN A 73 -21.87 11.92 9.69
C GLN A 73 -21.31 11.66 8.29
N LEU A 74 -19.99 11.41 8.18
CA LEU A 74 -19.27 11.14 6.93
C LEU A 74 -19.20 12.34 5.96
N ARG A 75 -19.42 13.56 6.47
CA ARG A 75 -19.29 14.79 5.68
C ARG A 75 -17.84 15.22 5.57
N THR A 76 -17.44 15.66 4.39
CA THR A 76 -16.15 16.33 4.18
C THR A 76 -16.18 17.77 4.70
N ASN A 77 -15.10 18.53 4.47
CA ASN A 77 -15.09 19.98 4.69
C ASN A 77 -16.13 20.73 3.80
N VAL A 78 -16.60 20.10 2.72
CA VAL A 78 -17.67 20.63 1.86
C VAL A 78 -19.02 20.00 2.27
N PRO A 79 -20.00 20.76 2.81
CA PRO A 79 -21.15 20.20 3.54
C PRO A 79 -22.06 19.23 2.75
N HIS A 80 -22.07 19.33 1.42
CA HIS A 80 -22.89 18.49 0.54
C HIS A 80 -22.09 17.36 -0.14
N ILE A 81 -20.79 17.24 0.16
CA ILE A 81 -19.93 16.16 -0.33
C ILE A 81 -19.54 15.27 0.85
N PHE A 82 -19.75 13.97 0.65
CA PHE A 82 -19.50 12.93 1.64
C PHE A 82 -18.43 11.98 1.10
N ALA A 83 -17.71 11.32 2.00
CA ALA A 83 -16.75 10.28 1.65
C ALA A 83 -16.90 9.09 2.62
N ILE A 84 -16.72 7.87 2.13
CA ILE A 84 -16.94 6.63 2.90
C ILE A 84 -15.91 5.54 2.51
N GLY A 85 -15.77 4.52 3.36
CA GLY A 85 -14.88 3.38 3.12
C GLY A 85 -13.39 3.72 3.32
N ASP A 86 -12.50 2.94 2.71
CA ASP A 86 -11.05 3.07 2.89
C ASP A 86 -10.48 4.46 2.60
N ILE A 87 -11.19 5.29 1.82
CA ILE A 87 -10.74 6.64 1.49
C ILE A 87 -10.79 7.60 2.69
N VAL A 88 -11.53 7.28 3.76
CA VAL A 88 -11.68 8.17 4.93
C VAL A 88 -10.79 7.84 6.11
N GLY A 89 -10.15 6.66 6.14
CA GLY A 89 -9.25 6.30 7.21
C GLY A 89 -9.04 4.80 7.41
N GLN A 90 -8.57 4.47 8.61
CA GLN A 90 -8.37 3.10 9.10
C GLN A 90 -9.47 2.75 10.12
N PRO A 91 -9.81 1.45 10.30
CA PRO A 91 -9.31 0.29 9.56
C PRO A 91 -9.96 0.16 8.17
N MET A 92 -9.18 -0.28 7.19
CA MET A 92 -9.66 -0.60 5.83
C MET A 92 -10.24 -2.01 5.80
N LEU A 93 -11.58 -2.13 5.73
CA LEU A 93 -12.34 -3.38 5.86
C LEU A 93 -13.53 -3.45 4.90
#